data_AF-A0A3C0T7Q3-F1
#
_entry.id   AF-A0A3C0T7Q3-F1
#
_cell.length_a   1.000
_cell.length_b   1.000
_cell.length_c   1.000
_cell.angle_alpha   90.00
_cell.angle_beta   90.00
_cell.angle_gamma   90.00
#
_symmetry.space_group_name_H-M   'P 1'
#
loop_
_entity.id
_entity.type
_entity.pdbx_description
1 polymer ?
#
loop_
_entity_poly.entity_id
_entity_poly.type
_entity_poly.pdbx_seq_one_letter_code
_entity_poly.pdbx_strand_id
1 'polypeptide(L)'
;MASQILAAMNATRHGSSTHKQLYYYGSLDSSAAILNHSKFGTLWGIGRYQLGSFLQTFEADAVEKMRQKIASEITSTFASSYSKEVSLQEALTIEAISAYQKCATGEKYLINPST
;
A
#
# COMPACT_ATOMS: atom_id res chain seq x y z
N MET A 1 20.78 -14.40 42.54
CA MET A 1 19.33 -14.41 42.24
C MET A 1 18.95 -13.33 41.21
N ALA A 2 19.20 -12.03 41.44
CA ALA A 2 18.82 -10.95 40.50
C ALA A 2 19.41 -11.09 39.07
N SER A 3 20.68 -11.48 38.95
CA SER A 3 21.33 -11.70 37.64
C SER A 3 20.67 -12.82 36.81
N GLN A 4 20.15 -13.87 37.45
CA GLN A 4 19.44 -14.96 36.77
C GLN A 4 18.05 -14.54 36.29
N ILE A 5 17.36 -13.67 37.04
CA ILE A 5 16.08 -13.09 36.63
C ILE A 5 16.27 -12.20 35.39
N LEU A 6 17.30 -11.35 35.40
CA LEU A 6 17.62 -10.47 34.28
C LEU A 6 17.99 -11.26 33.02
N ALA A 7 18.79 -12.34 33.17
CA ALA A 7 19.13 -13.23 32.06
C ALA A 7 17.90 -13.96 31.50
N ALA A 8 16.95 -14.36 32.35
CA ALA A 8 15.71 -14.99 31.91
C ALA A 8 14.77 -14.01 31.18
N MET A 9 14.70 -12.75 31.62
CA MET A 9 13.93 -11.69 30.96
C MET A 9 14.49 -11.34 29.58
N ASN A 10 15.82 -11.34 29.44
CA ASN A 10 16.50 -11.01 28.19
C ASN A 10 16.68 -12.21 27.25
N ALA A 11 16.36 -13.42 27.69
CA ALA A 11 16.39 -14.60 26.84
C ALA A 11 15.27 -14.53 25.80
N THR A 12 15.61 -14.18 24.56
CA THR A 12 14.69 -14.19 23.42
C THR A 12 14.33 -15.63 23.05
N ARG A 13 13.30 -16.19 23.69
CA ARG A 13 12.77 -17.53 23.38
C ARG A 13 11.76 -17.56 22.24
N HIS A 14 11.41 -16.39 21.69
CA HIS A 14 10.23 -16.21 20.84
C HIS A 14 10.53 -15.69 19.43
N GLY A 15 11.74 -15.96 18.92
CA GLY A 15 12.20 -15.58 17.59
C GLY A 15 13.00 -14.27 17.57
N SER A 16 13.02 -13.62 16.41
CA SER A 16 13.77 -12.37 16.17
C SER A 16 13.29 -11.22 17.07
N SER A 17 14.24 -10.43 17.56
CA SER A 17 14.00 -9.18 18.30
C SER A 17 13.63 -7.98 17.40
N THR A 18 13.71 -8.14 16.07
CA THR A 18 13.34 -7.09 15.12
C THR A 18 11.82 -7.10 14.89
N HIS A 19 11.18 -5.94 15.12
CA HIS A 19 9.75 -5.76 14.82
C HIS A 19 9.49 -5.88 13.31
N LYS A 20 8.52 -6.71 12.95
CA LYS A 20 8.10 -6.90 11.56
C LYS A 20 6.74 -6.25 11.35
N GLN A 21 6.66 -5.25 10.48
CA GLN A 21 5.42 -4.55 10.18
C GLN A 21 4.91 -4.94 8.78
N LEU A 22 3.67 -5.41 8.71
CA LEU A 22 2.95 -5.62 7.45
C LEU A 22 1.88 -4.55 7.29
N TYR A 23 1.85 -3.89 6.14
CA TYR A 23 0.79 -2.96 5.77
C TYR A 23 -0.02 -3.50 4.60
N TYR A 24 -1.34 -3.49 4.74
CA TYR A 24 -2.26 -3.69 3.62
C TYR A 24 -2.79 -2.33 3.16
N TYR A 25 -2.46 -1.96 1.92
CA TYR A 25 -2.78 -0.66 1.33
C TYR A 25 -3.87 -0.74 0.24
N GLY A 26 -4.39 -1.94 -0.01
CA GLY A 26 -5.42 -2.22 -1.01
C GLY A 26 -6.06 -3.59 -0.76
N SER A 27 -7.01 -3.97 -1.62
CA SER A 27 -7.74 -5.23 -1.53
C SER A 27 -8.05 -5.76 -2.94
N LEU A 28 -7.00 -6.11 -3.70
CA LEU A 28 -7.18 -6.78 -5.00
C LEU A 28 -7.83 -8.15 -4.83
N ASP A 29 -7.44 -8.86 -3.77
CA ASP A 29 -8.18 -10.00 -3.23
C ASP A 29 -9.10 -9.49 -2.11
N SER A 30 -10.38 -9.85 -2.18
CA SER A 30 -11.42 -9.48 -1.19
C SER A 30 -11.70 -10.60 -0.19
N SER A 31 -11.00 -11.73 -0.28
CA SER A 31 -11.12 -12.83 0.68
C SER A 31 -10.54 -12.46 2.05
N ALA A 32 -10.92 -13.23 3.07
CA ALA A 32 -10.38 -13.03 4.42
C ALA A 32 -8.88 -13.35 4.45
N ALA A 33 -8.09 -12.49 5.11
CA ALA A 33 -6.66 -12.73 5.27
C ALA A 33 -6.40 -13.92 6.20
N ILE A 34 -5.65 -14.91 5.71
CA ILE A 34 -5.26 -16.11 6.47
C ILE A 34 -3.79 -15.98 6.88
N LEU A 35 -3.52 -16.02 8.19
CA LEU A 35 -2.17 -15.84 8.75
C LEU A 35 -1.79 -16.98 9.69
N ASN A 36 -0.66 -17.64 9.42
CA ASN A 36 -0.08 -18.62 10.34
C ASN A 36 0.90 -17.96 11.31
N HIS A 37 0.35 -17.21 12.28
CA HIS A 37 1.10 -16.40 13.24
C HIS A 37 2.12 -17.15 14.09
N SER A 38 1.97 -18.47 14.23
CA SER A 38 2.94 -19.31 14.94
C SER A 38 4.33 -19.36 14.28
N LYS A 39 4.45 -18.99 13.01
CA LYS A 39 5.67 -19.20 12.20
C LYS A 39 6.65 -18.03 12.16
N PHE A 40 6.27 -16.84 12.63
CA PHE A 40 7.08 -15.63 12.47
C PHE A 40 7.46 -14.93 13.79
N GLY A 41 7.37 -15.66 14.91
CA GLY A 41 7.74 -15.18 16.23
C GLY A 41 6.70 -14.23 16.82
N THR A 42 7.11 -13.44 17.81
CA THR A 42 6.17 -12.60 18.59
C THR A 42 6.21 -11.12 18.26
N LEU A 43 7.33 -10.60 17.78
CA LEU A 43 7.47 -9.17 17.48
C LEU A 43 7.07 -8.87 16.04
N TRP A 44 5.77 -8.67 15.83
CA TRP A 44 5.20 -8.27 14.56
C TRP A 44 3.87 -7.53 14.73
N GLY A 45 3.48 -6.78 13.70
CA GLY A 45 2.19 -6.09 13.63
C GLY A 45 1.65 -6.08 12.20
N ILE A 46 0.33 -6.00 12.08
CA ILE A 46 -0.37 -5.88 10.80
C ILE A 46 -1.39 -4.73 10.88
N GLY A 47 -1.44 -3.87 9.87
CA GLY A 47 -2.33 -2.69 9.87
C GLY A 47 -2.68 -2.16 8.48
N ARG A 48 -3.78 -1.39 8.40
CA ARG A 48 -4.13 -0.64 7.17
C ARG A 48 -3.11 0.45 6.95
N TYR A 49 -2.71 0.64 5.70
CA TYR A 49 -2.07 1.86 5.27
C TYR A 49 -3.02 2.63 4.36
N GLN A 50 -3.25 3.90 4.68
CA GLN A 50 -4.03 4.82 3.86
C GLN A 50 -3.20 6.08 3.66
N LEU A 51 -2.93 6.44 2.40
CA LEU A 51 -2.07 7.56 2.05
C LEU A 51 -2.50 8.87 2.73
N GLY A 52 -3.79 9.22 2.67
CA GLY A 52 -4.29 10.47 3.26
C GLY A 52 -3.99 10.60 4.76
N SER A 53 -4.32 9.57 5.54
CA SER A 53 -4.05 9.52 6.99
C SER A 53 -2.55 9.49 7.29
N PHE A 54 -1.75 8.80 6.45
CA PHE A 54 -0.31 8.77 6.61
C PHE A 54 0.33 10.13 6.33
N LEU A 55 -0.12 10.86 5.30
CA LEU A 55 0.41 12.20 5.02
C LEU A 55 0.12 13.20 6.16
N GLN A 56 -0.96 13.01 6.92
CA GLN A 56 -1.27 13.84 8.10
C GLN A 56 -0.28 13.65 9.25
N THR A 57 0.51 12.57 9.27
CA THR A 57 1.55 12.37 10.31
C THR A 57 2.84 13.12 10.01
N PHE A 58 2.95 13.77 8.85
CA PHE A 58 4.12 14.53 8.44
C PHE A 58 3.88 16.03 8.55
N GLU A 59 4.97 16.77 8.77
CA GLU A 59 4.98 18.22 8.62
C GLU A 59 4.66 18.63 7.17
N ALA A 60 4.00 19.77 7.01
CA ALA A 60 3.56 20.27 5.70
C ALA A 60 4.71 20.38 4.68
N ASP A 61 5.89 20.84 5.13
CA ASP A 61 7.09 20.97 4.29
C ASP A 61 7.57 19.63 3.73
N ALA A 62 7.45 18.54 4.51
CA ALA A 62 7.85 17.22 4.06
C ALA A 62 6.89 16.71 2.98
N VAL A 63 5.58 16.92 3.16
CA VAL A 63 4.58 16.56 2.15
C VAL A 63 4.77 17.37 0.88
N GLU A 64 5.10 18.65 0.99
CA GLU A 64 5.35 19.50 -0.17
C GLU A 64 6.58 19.07 -0.97
N LYS A 65 7.68 18.71 -0.29
CA LYS A 65 8.86 18.12 -0.95
C LYS A 65 8.51 16.84 -1.72
N MET A 66 7.63 15.98 -1.18
CA MET A 66 7.16 14.79 -1.90
C MET A 66 6.40 15.18 -3.17
N ARG A 67 5.48 16.16 -3.10
CA ARG A 67 4.73 16.65 -4.27
C ARG A 67 5.65 17.25 -5.33
N GLN A 68 6.64 18.05 -4.92
CA GLN A 68 7.61 18.65 -5.83
C GLN A 68 8.42 17.59 -6.57
N LYS A 69 8.88 16.55 -5.85
CA LYS A 69 9.57 15.40 -6.48
C LYS A 69 8.67 14.73 -7.51
N ILE A 70 7.41 14.44 -7.16
CA ILE A 70 6.43 13.85 -8.08
C ILE A 70 6.25 14.70 -9.33
N ALA A 71 6.06 16.02 -9.18
CA ALA A 71 5.90 16.93 -10.30
C ALA A 71 7.14 16.96 -11.21
N SER A 72 8.35 16.99 -10.62
CA SER A 72 9.61 17.01 -11.38
C SER A 72 9.92 15.71 -12.14
N GLU A 73 9.33 14.60 -11.72
CA GLU A 73 9.58 13.25 -12.26
C GLU A 73 8.29 12.62 -12.85
N ILE A 74 7.28 13.43 -13.17
CA ILE A 74 5.94 12.96 -13.57
C ILE A 74 5.95 12.15 -14.87
N THR A 75 6.92 12.43 -15.75
CA THR A 75 7.12 11.73 -17.03
C THR A 75 8.23 10.67 -16.97
N SER A 76 8.86 10.45 -15.80
CA SER A 76 9.92 9.46 -15.61
C SER A 76 9.54 8.47 -14.50
N THR A 77 10.06 8.62 -13.27
CA THR A 77 9.82 7.72 -12.13
C THR A 77 8.33 7.50 -11.88
N PHE A 78 7.50 8.54 -12.07
CA PHE A 78 6.05 8.49 -11.84
C PHE A 78 5.22 8.37 -13.11
N ALA A 79 5.84 8.05 -14.26
CA ALA A 79 5.13 7.88 -15.52
C ALA A 79 4.05 6.78 -15.40
N SER A 80 2.83 7.09 -15.85
CA SER A 80 1.73 6.14 -15.95
C SER A 80 1.39 5.86 -17.40
N SER A 81 1.16 4.59 -17.74
CA SER A 81 0.61 4.16 -19.03
C SER A 81 -0.87 3.85 -18.90
N TYR A 82 -1.62 4.14 -19.96
CA TYR A 82 -3.04 3.82 -20.10
C TYR A 82 -3.23 2.98 -21.35
N SER A 83 -4.03 1.92 -21.27
CA SER A 83 -4.34 1.06 -22.42
C SER A 83 -5.43 1.66 -23.31
N LYS A 84 -6.29 2.52 -22.74
CA LYS A 84 -7.38 3.17 -23.44
C LYS A 84 -7.74 4.51 -22.80
N GLU A 85 -8.06 5.49 -23.62
CA GLU A 85 -8.73 6.72 -23.23
C GLU A 85 -10.21 6.64 -23.64
N VAL A 86 -11.12 7.07 -22.76
CA VAL A 86 -12.57 7.01 -22.97
C VAL A 86 -13.24 8.32 -22.54
N SER A 87 -14.34 8.69 -23.19
CA SER A 87 -15.20 9.79 -22.72
C SER A 87 -15.93 9.41 -21.43
N LEU A 88 -16.57 10.40 -20.78
CA LEU A 88 -17.41 10.12 -19.61
C LEU A 88 -18.59 9.21 -19.95
N GLN A 89 -19.16 9.32 -21.15
CA GLN A 89 -20.28 8.50 -21.60
C GLN A 89 -19.82 7.06 -21.87
N GLU A 90 -18.67 6.90 -22.53
CA GLU A 90 -18.06 5.59 -22.79
C GLU A 90 -17.65 4.87 -21.50
N ALA A 91 -17.17 5.61 -20.50
CA ALA A 91 -16.81 5.05 -19.19
C ALA A 91 -17.99 4.36 -18.48
N LEU A 92 -19.23 4.73 -18.81
CA LEU A 92 -20.44 4.15 -18.23
C LEU A 92 -20.97 2.93 -19.02
N THR A 93 -20.29 2.53 -20.10
CA THR A 93 -20.67 1.35 -20.88
C THR A 93 -20.30 0.05 -20.17
N ILE A 94 -21.08 -1.01 -20.42
CA ILE A 94 -20.81 -2.34 -19.84
C ILE A 94 -19.45 -2.85 -20.32
N GLU A 95 -19.10 -2.54 -21.57
CA GLU A 95 -17.83 -2.92 -22.19
C GLU A 95 -16.65 -2.29 -21.45
N ALA A 96 -16.70 -0.99 -21.16
CA ALA A 96 -15.64 -0.29 -20.43
C ALA A 96 -15.53 -0.79 -18.98
N ILE A 97 -16.66 -0.88 -18.26
CA ILE A 97 -16.72 -1.38 -16.88
C ILE A 97 -16.13 -2.78 -16.80
N SER A 98 -16.52 -3.66 -17.71
CA SER A 98 -16.05 -5.05 -17.74
C SER A 98 -14.54 -5.18 -17.97
N ALA A 99 -13.93 -4.21 -18.65
CA ALA A 99 -12.49 -4.17 -18.85
C ALA A 99 -11.75 -3.69 -17.60
N TYR A 100 -12.03 -2.47 -17.12
CA TYR A 100 -11.21 -1.89 -16.03
C TYR A 100 -11.49 -2.52 -14.65
N GLN A 101 -12.67 -3.13 -14.42
CA GLN A 101 -12.97 -3.78 -13.14
C GLN A 101 -12.04 -4.96 -12.83
N LYS A 102 -11.43 -5.55 -13.86
CA LYS A 102 -10.49 -6.67 -13.73
C LYS A 102 -9.22 -6.27 -12.96
N CYS A 103 -8.89 -4.97 -12.94
CA CYS A 103 -7.64 -4.46 -12.36
C CYS A 103 -6.39 -5.17 -12.92
N ALA A 104 -6.43 -5.57 -14.19
CA ALA A 104 -5.35 -6.32 -14.82
C ALA A 104 -4.13 -5.43 -15.07
N THR A 105 -2.94 -6.03 -14.98
CA THR A 105 -1.67 -5.35 -15.23
C THR A 105 -1.65 -4.74 -16.64
N GLY A 106 -1.35 -3.45 -16.74
CA GLY A 106 -1.25 -2.74 -18.02
C GLY A 106 -2.59 -2.30 -18.62
N GLU A 107 -3.73 -2.63 -18.01
CA GLU A 107 -5.06 -2.32 -18.56
C GLU A 107 -5.74 -1.12 -17.86
N LYS A 108 -4.95 -0.09 -17.52
CA LYS A 108 -5.48 1.13 -16.88
C LYS A 108 -6.19 2.01 -17.91
N TYR A 109 -7.40 2.46 -17.59
CA TYR A 109 -8.17 3.38 -18.44
C TYR A 109 -7.97 4.83 -17.99
N LEU A 110 -7.93 5.76 -18.96
CA LEU A 110 -7.98 7.20 -18.74
C LEU A 110 -9.36 7.72 -19.12
N ILE A 111 -10.04 8.40 -18.21
CA ILE A 111 -11.31 9.08 -18.53
C ILE A 111 -11.00 10.53 -18.89
N ASN A 112 -11.39 10.95 -20.09
CA ASN A 112 -11.33 12.34 -20.53
C ASN A 112 -12.76 12.92 -20.55
N PRO A 113 -13.14 13.78 -19.59
CA PRO A 113 -14.50 14.32 -19.53
C PRO A 113 -14.81 15.38 -20.59
N SER A 114 -13.80 15.83 -21.35
CA SER A 114 -13.96 16.92 -22.33
C SER A 114 -14.36 16.43 -23.71
N THR A 115 -14.35 15.10 -23.92
CA THR A 115 -14.71 14.44 -25.18
C THR A 115 -16.10 13.83 -25.16
#